data_AF-A0A090GTW8-F1
#
_entry.id   AF-A0A090GTW8-F1
#
_cell.length_a   1.000
_cell.length_b   1.000
_cell.length_c   1.000
_cell.angle_alpha   90.00
_cell.angle_beta   90.00
_cell.angle_gamma   90.00
#
_symmetry.space_group_name_H-M   'P 1'
#
loop_
_entity.id
_entity.type
_entity.pdbx_description
1 polymer ?
#
loop_
_entity_poly.entity_id
_entity_poly.type
_entity_poly.pdbx_seq_one_letter_code
_entity_poly.pdbx_strand_id
1 'polypeptide(L)'
;MGTDGGGAMKRMALRLIVPVLLIAGWQLLASGSAQAPRPSTVVEAAIAMLRDGDLLAGLATSLGRVFAGFAIAACVAIPLGIAMGSMPTVERNLDPLVETFRPIAALAILPLVILWLGSGSGAAIAIVAYAAFFPILINTISGVKRIEPSLMRAALTMGLKPLTRMRVVLLPAALPSILVGMRIGLGIAWTAIIAAELAVGAKSGSSGGIGQMMFVFYAYSIDLNGMVVCMIAVGIVAFALDRALRWALAITVPWSRL
;
A
#
# COMPACT_ATOMS: atom_id res chain seq x y z
N MET A 1 -5.61 13.30 -44.68
CA MET A 1 -4.80 12.69 -43.61
C MET A 1 -3.92 13.80 -43.03
N GLY A 2 -4.24 14.33 -41.83
CA GLY A 2 -3.36 15.27 -41.12
C GLY A 2 -4.00 16.57 -40.61
N THR A 3 -4.74 16.55 -39.49
CA THR A 3 -5.07 17.77 -38.70
C THR A 3 -5.23 17.52 -37.18
N ASP A 4 -4.68 16.45 -36.60
CA ASP A 4 -4.86 16.15 -35.16
C ASP A 4 -3.72 16.62 -34.22
N GLY A 5 -2.62 17.15 -34.76
CA GLY A 5 -1.42 17.48 -33.97
C GLY A 5 -1.55 18.73 -33.07
N GLY A 6 -2.27 19.77 -33.53
CA GLY A 6 -2.36 21.06 -32.81
C GLY A 6 -3.18 21.00 -31.51
N GLY A 7 -4.26 20.22 -31.50
CA GLY A 7 -5.09 20.02 -30.30
C GLY A 7 -4.41 19.15 -29.24
N ALA A 8 -3.59 18.18 -29.65
CA ALA A 8 -2.81 17.35 -28.74
C ALA A 8 -1.72 18.15 -28.02
N MET A 9 -0.99 19.01 -28.75
CA MET A 9 0.02 19.91 -28.18
C MET A 9 -0.58 20.90 -27.18
N LYS A 10 -1.72 21.53 -27.52
CA LYS A 10 -2.42 22.49 -26.66
C LYS A 10 -2.96 21.82 -25.38
N ARG A 11 -3.49 20.60 -25.49
CA ARG A 11 -3.93 19.79 -24.35
C ARG A 11 -2.77 19.33 -23.47
N MET A 12 -1.62 19.01 -24.06
CA MET A 12 -0.41 18.65 -23.32
C MET A 12 0.18 19.86 -22.59
N ALA A 13 0.23 21.02 -23.23
CA ALA A 13 0.63 22.29 -22.62
C ALA A 13 -0.30 22.66 -21.46
N LEU A 14 -1.63 22.53 -21.63
CA LEU A 14 -2.60 22.80 -20.55
C LEU A 14 -2.42 21.87 -19.34
N ARG A 15 -2.03 20.61 -19.57
CA ARG A 15 -1.76 19.62 -18.50
C ARG A 15 -0.45 19.90 -17.75
N LEU A 16 0.51 20.56 -18.40
CA LEU A 16 1.81 20.89 -17.82
C LEU A 16 1.84 22.25 -17.10
N ILE A 17 0.91 23.15 -17.41
CA ILE A 17 0.80 24.47 -16.75
C ILE A 17 0.67 24.35 -15.24
N VAL A 18 -0.20 23.46 -14.74
CA VAL A 18 -0.43 23.28 -13.29
C VAL A 18 0.82 22.78 -12.55
N PRO A 19 1.50 21.68 -12.96
CA PRO A 19 2.71 21.23 -12.28
C PRO A 19 3.87 22.22 -12.41
N VAL A 20 4.01 22.92 -13.55
CA VAL A 20 5.05 23.94 -13.73
C VAL A 20 4.81 25.15 -12.81
N LEU A 21 3.56 25.62 -12.70
CA LEU A 21 3.21 26.70 -11.77
C LEU A 21 3.42 26.30 -10.31
N LEU A 22 3.14 25.05 -9.94
CA LEU A 22 3.42 24.53 -8.60
C LEU A 22 4.92 24.50 -8.29
N ILE A 23 5.75 24.04 -9.23
CA ILE A 23 7.21 24.00 -9.07
C ILE A 23 7.78 25.42 -9.02
N ALA A 24 7.34 26.32 -9.90
CA ALA A 24 7.78 27.71 -9.92
C ALA A 24 7.35 28.45 -8.64
N GLY A 25 6.11 28.23 -8.18
CA GLY A 25 5.61 28.75 -6.91
C GLY A 25 6.42 28.23 -5.71
N TRP A 26 6.76 26.94 -5.71
CA TRP A 26 7.59 26.36 -4.66
C TRP A 26 9.01 26.94 -4.66
N GLN A 27 9.65 27.07 -5.83
CA GLN A 27 10.97 27.69 -5.95
C GLN A 27 10.96 29.15 -5.45
N LEU A 28 9.93 29.93 -5.80
CA LEU A 28 9.82 31.34 -5.40
C LEU A 28 9.60 31.47 -3.89
N LEU A 29 8.70 30.67 -3.30
CA LEU A 29 8.44 30.70 -1.85
C LEU A 29 9.64 30.19 -1.03
N ALA A 30 10.36 29.18 -1.53
CA ALA A 30 11.56 28.64 -0.89
C ALA A 30 12.82 29.52 -1.08
N SER A 31 12.79 30.48 -2.01
CA SER A 31 13.94 31.39 -2.23
C SER A 31 14.12 32.40 -1.10
N GLY A 32 13.05 32.71 -0.36
CA GLY A 32 13.04 33.69 0.74
C GLY A 32 13.63 33.20 2.06
N SER A 33 13.96 31.92 2.21
CA SER A 33 14.64 31.40 3.41
C SER A 33 15.79 30.47 3.03
N ALA A 34 16.92 30.60 3.73
CA ALA A 34 18.12 29.80 3.45
C ALA A 34 17.96 28.31 3.80
N GLN A 35 17.00 27.98 4.67
CA GLN A 35 16.71 26.61 5.12
C GLN A 35 15.59 25.93 4.33
N ALA A 36 14.83 26.64 3.50
CA ALA A 36 13.77 25.99 2.73
C ALA A 36 14.36 25.09 1.63
N PRO A 37 13.84 23.86 1.48
CA PRO A 37 14.29 22.96 0.43
C PRO A 37 13.91 23.52 -0.93
N ARG A 38 14.92 23.86 -1.74
CA ARG A 38 14.73 24.34 -3.11
C ARG A 38 14.74 23.14 -4.06
N PRO A 39 13.91 23.13 -5.11
CA PRO A 39 13.95 22.10 -6.14
C PRO A 39 15.37 21.72 -6.62
N SER A 40 16.27 22.69 -6.79
CA SER A 40 17.66 22.42 -7.20
C SER A 40 18.47 21.66 -6.14
N THR A 41 18.38 22.05 -4.86
CA THR A 41 19.11 21.40 -3.75
C THR A 41 18.54 20.02 -3.44
N VAL A 42 17.23 19.83 -3.64
CA VAL A 42 16.58 18.52 -3.54
C VAL A 42 17.10 17.56 -4.62
N VAL A 43 17.30 18.04 -5.85
CA VAL A 43 17.85 17.22 -6.94
C VAL A 43 19.31 16.83 -6.66
N GLU A 44 20.13 17.78 -6.18
CA GLU A 44 21.51 17.49 -5.79
C GLU A 44 21.59 16.45 -4.66
N ALA A 45 20.77 16.61 -3.61
CA ALA A 45 20.65 15.64 -2.54
C ALA A 45 20.19 14.27 -3.07
N ALA A 46 19.22 14.23 -3.98
CA ALA A 46 18.75 12.98 -4.58
C ALA A 46 19.87 12.26 -5.34
N ILE A 47 20.68 12.99 -6.10
CA ILE A 47 21.82 12.41 -6.83
C ILE A 47 22.87 11.87 -5.85
N ALA A 48 23.18 12.60 -4.78
CA ALA A 48 24.12 12.14 -3.75
C ALA A 48 23.62 10.84 -3.08
N MET A 49 22.37 10.84 -2.60
CA MET A 49 21.76 9.69 -1.92
C MET A 49 21.59 8.46 -2.84
N LEU A 50 21.43 8.67 -4.15
CA LEU A 50 21.42 7.60 -5.14
C LEU A 50 22.82 7.03 -5.39
N ARG A 51 23.87 7.87 -5.38
CA ARG A 51 25.26 7.43 -5.54
C ARG A 51 25.76 6.65 -4.34
N ASP A 52 25.40 7.09 -3.14
CA ASP A 52 25.77 6.42 -1.89
C ASP A 52 25.00 5.11 -1.69
N GLY A 53 23.88 4.92 -2.41
CA GLY A 53 23.07 3.70 -2.37
C GLY A 53 22.11 3.61 -1.18
N ASP A 54 22.22 4.53 -0.23
CA ASP A 54 21.40 4.59 0.99
C ASP A 54 19.90 4.68 0.67
N LEU A 55 19.52 5.47 -0.33
CA LEU A 55 18.12 5.61 -0.73
C LEU A 55 17.54 4.28 -1.24
N LEU A 56 18.30 3.56 -2.07
CA LEU A 56 17.87 2.28 -2.63
C LEU A 56 17.83 1.19 -1.56
N ALA A 57 18.81 1.16 -0.65
CA ALA A 57 18.85 0.22 0.46
C ALA A 57 17.67 0.43 1.43
N GLY A 58 17.36 1.69 1.75
CA GLY A 58 16.22 2.06 2.59
C GLY A 58 14.89 1.67 1.96
N LEU A 59 14.71 1.96 0.67
CA LEU A 59 13.51 1.55 -0.08
C LEU A 59 13.36 0.03 -0.15
N ALA A 60 14.44 -0.70 -0.44
CA ALA A 60 14.42 -2.16 -0.52
C ALA A 60 14.04 -2.79 0.83
N THR A 61 14.57 -2.25 1.94
CA THR A 61 14.23 -2.69 3.29
C THR A 61 12.76 -2.46 3.61
N SER A 62 12.23 -1.27 3.33
CA SER A 62 10.80 -0.96 3.56
C SER A 62 9.90 -1.82 2.67
N LEU A 63 10.24 -1.99 1.39
CA LEU A 63 9.49 -2.88 0.47
C LEU A 63 9.49 -4.33 0.96
N GLY A 64 10.64 -4.85 1.40
CA GLY A 64 10.73 -6.20 1.95
C GLY A 64 9.81 -6.40 3.16
N ARG A 65 9.78 -5.42 4.08
CA ARG A 65 8.86 -5.41 5.23
C ARG A 65 7.39 -5.33 4.79
N VAL A 66 7.09 -4.50 3.80
CA VAL A 66 5.73 -4.37 3.24
C VAL A 66 5.26 -5.70 2.68
N PHE A 67 6.03 -6.32 1.80
CA PHE A 67 5.65 -7.59 1.17
C PHE A 67 5.53 -8.72 2.20
N ALA A 68 6.42 -8.79 3.19
CA ALA A 68 6.33 -9.77 4.26
C ALA A 68 5.04 -9.60 5.09
N GLY A 69 4.75 -8.39 5.55
CA GLY A 69 3.54 -8.09 6.34
C GLY A 69 2.27 -8.29 5.53
N PHE A 70 2.27 -7.84 4.27
CA PHE A 70 1.16 -8.02 3.34
C PHE A 70 0.88 -9.49 3.04
N ALA A 71 1.92 -10.31 2.84
CA ALA A 71 1.75 -11.75 2.64
C ALA A 71 1.13 -12.43 3.87
N ILE A 72 1.59 -12.09 5.07
CA ILE A 72 0.99 -12.57 6.33
C ILE A 72 -0.49 -12.17 6.40
N ALA A 73 -0.80 -10.90 6.14
CA ALA A 73 -2.18 -10.41 6.12
C ALA A 73 -3.05 -11.17 5.12
N ALA A 74 -2.59 -11.35 3.88
CA ALA A 74 -3.34 -12.06 2.84
C ALA A 74 -3.57 -13.54 3.19
N CYS A 75 -2.54 -14.22 3.70
CA CYS A 75 -2.61 -15.63 4.12
C CYS A 75 -3.63 -15.87 5.24
N VAL A 76 -3.89 -14.87 6.10
CA VAL A 76 -4.86 -15.01 7.20
C VAL A 76 -6.23 -14.43 6.80
N ALA A 77 -6.26 -13.24 6.22
CA ALA A 77 -7.48 -12.52 5.90
C ALA A 77 -8.30 -13.19 4.79
N ILE A 78 -7.67 -13.78 3.78
CA ILE A 78 -8.39 -14.42 2.67
C ILE A 78 -9.12 -15.69 3.16
N PRO A 79 -8.48 -16.67 3.82
CA PRO A 79 -9.19 -17.84 4.34
C PRO A 79 -10.27 -17.46 5.36
N LEU A 80 -9.97 -16.52 6.26
CA LEU A 80 -10.93 -16.05 7.26
C LEU A 80 -12.13 -15.36 6.60
N GLY A 81 -11.89 -14.52 5.60
CA GLY A 81 -12.93 -13.82 4.88
C GLY A 81 -13.81 -14.76 4.05
N ILE A 82 -13.23 -15.82 3.49
CA ILE A 82 -13.99 -16.88 2.83
C ILE A 82 -14.86 -17.63 3.84
N ALA A 83 -14.30 -17.97 5.01
CA ALA A 83 -15.04 -18.67 6.07
C ALA A 83 -16.21 -17.81 6.59
N MET A 84 -15.96 -16.55 6.94
CA MET A 84 -17.00 -15.61 7.36
C MET A 84 -18.04 -15.36 6.26
N GLY A 85 -17.63 -15.20 5.00
CA GLY A 85 -18.57 -14.99 3.89
C GLY A 85 -19.42 -16.22 3.54
N SER A 86 -18.95 -17.43 3.84
CA SER A 86 -19.64 -18.69 3.49
C SER A 86 -20.44 -19.28 4.64
N MET A 87 -20.07 -18.98 5.90
CA MET A 87 -20.64 -19.61 7.09
C MET A 87 -21.26 -18.55 8.01
N PRO A 88 -22.61 -18.44 8.06
CA PRO A 88 -23.29 -17.44 8.90
C PRO A 88 -22.92 -17.53 10.38
N THR A 89 -22.60 -18.72 10.88
CA THR A 89 -22.17 -18.93 12.27
C THR A 89 -20.81 -18.29 12.53
N VAL A 90 -19.84 -18.47 11.63
CA VAL A 90 -18.50 -17.88 11.78
C VAL A 90 -18.59 -16.37 11.71
N GLU A 91 -19.38 -15.85 10.77
CA GLU A 91 -19.65 -14.42 10.64
C GLU A 91 -20.21 -13.83 11.93
N ARG A 92 -21.34 -14.35 12.44
CA ARG A 92 -22.01 -13.79 13.63
C ARG A 92 -21.11 -13.72 14.87
N ASN A 93 -20.15 -14.63 15.01
CA ASN A 93 -19.23 -14.65 16.16
C ASN A 93 -18.03 -13.72 15.97
N LEU A 94 -17.52 -13.59 14.74
CA LEU A 94 -16.29 -12.83 14.48
C LEU A 94 -16.54 -11.39 14.02
N ASP A 95 -17.70 -11.11 13.43
CA ASP A 95 -18.06 -9.79 12.92
C ASP A 95 -17.97 -8.70 14.01
N PRO A 96 -18.49 -8.90 15.24
CA PRO A 96 -18.33 -7.90 16.30
C PRO A 96 -16.86 -7.62 16.66
N LEU A 97 -16.01 -8.65 16.64
CA LEU A 97 -14.57 -8.49 16.90
C LEU A 97 -13.91 -7.70 15.76
N VAL A 98 -14.21 -8.06 14.50
CA VAL A 98 -13.68 -7.37 13.33
C VAL A 98 -14.09 -5.90 13.33
N GLU A 99 -15.36 -5.60 13.61
CA GLU A 99 -15.86 -4.23 13.71
C GLU A 99 -15.26 -3.43 14.87
N THR A 100 -14.94 -4.09 15.99
CA THR A 100 -14.32 -3.43 17.16
C THR A 100 -12.84 -3.11 16.91
N PHE A 101 -12.09 -4.03 16.31
CA PHE A 101 -10.66 -3.83 16.09
C PHE A 101 -10.36 -2.98 14.84
N ARG A 102 -11.20 -3.05 13.81
CA ARG A 102 -10.96 -2.35 12.53
C ARG A 102 -10.70 -0.83 12.65
N PRO A 103 -11.41 -0.06 13.51
CA PRO A 103 -11.21 1.38 13.64
C PRO A 103 -9.92 1.75 14.40
N ILE A 104 -9.31 0.80 15.10
CA ILE A 104 -8.08 1.04 15.85
C ILE A 104 -6.97 1.28 14.83
N ALA A 105 -6.37 2.48 14.86
CA ALA A 105 -5.29 2.82 13.96
C ALA A 105 -4.13 1.83 14.13
N ALA A 106 -3.55 1.33 13.04
CA ALA A 106 -2.43 0.39 13.09
C ALA A 106 -1.26 0.94 13.93
N LEU A 107 -1.06 2.27 13.92
CA LEU A 107 -0.03 2.92 14.73
C LEU A 107 -0.31 2.88 16.24
N ALA A 108 -1.57 2.78 16.67
CA ALA A 108 -1.95 2.78 18.09
C ALA A 108 -1.47 1.51 18.81
N ILE A 109 -1.34 0.38 18.10
CA ILE A 109 -0.82 -0.88 18.66
C ILE A 109 0.71 -0.95 18.63
N LEU A 110 1.40 0.02 18.02
CA LEU A 110 2.85 0.02 17.85
C LEU A 110 3.62 -0.19 19.17
N PRO A 111 3.31 0.49 20.29
CA PRO A 111 4.06 0.30 21.54
C PRO A 111 4.00 -1.13 22.06
N LEU A 112 2.83 -1.76 21.97
CA LEU A 112 2.62 -3.15 22.38
C LEU A 112 3.36 -4.12 21.46
N VAL A 113 3.32 -3.87 20.16
CA VAL A 113 4.06 -4.64 19.15
C VAL A 113 5.57 -4.53 19.38
N ILE A 114 6.09 -3.34 19.69
CA ILE A 114 7.51 -3.12 20.04
C ILE A 114 7.87 -3.86 21.32
N LEU A 115 6.99 -3.87 22.33
CA LEU A 115 7.23 -4.58 23.59
C LEU A 115 7.35 -6.10 23.36
N TRP A 116 6.56 -6.67 22.45
CA TRP A 116 6.54 -8.11 22.19
C TRP A 116 7.59 -8.58 21.18
N LEU A 117 7.78 -7.82 20.10
CA LEU A 117 8.63 -8.21 18.95
C LEU A 117 9.96 -7.44 18.89
N GLY A 118 10.18 -6.51 19.82
CA GLY A 118 11.29 -5.58 19.82
C GLY A 118 11.13 -4.47 18.78
N SER A 119 12.03 -3.48 18.80
CA SER A 119 12.07 -2.38 17.84
C SER A 119 12.55 -2.80 16.44
N GLY A 120 12.64 -4.10 16.14
CA GLY A 120 13.21 -4.73 14.95
C GLY A 120 12.38 -4.58 13.67
N SER A 121 12.68 -5.41 12.66
CA SER A 121 11.83 -5.54 11.45
C SER A 121 10.48 -6.20 11.79
N GLY A 122 10.42 -7.03 12.84
CA GLY A 122 9.21 -7.73 13.26
C GLY A 122 8.06 -6.77 13.61
N ALA A 123 8.36 -5.69 14.34
CA ALA A 123 7.34 -4.71 14.69
C ALA A 123 6.75 -4.02 13.45
N ALA A 124 7.60 -3.56 12.54
CA ALA A 124 7.18 -2.92 11.30
C ALA A 124 6.32 -3.87 10.44
N ILE A 125 6.73 -5.14 10.32
CA ILE A 125 5.99 -6.19 9.59
C ILE A 125 4.61 -6.43 10.23
N ALA A 126 4.52 -6.49 11.55
CA ALA A 126 3.25 -6.70 12.26
C ALA A 126 2.27 -5.54 12.06
N ILE A 127 2.76 -4.29 12.07
CA ILE A 127 1.94 -3.10 11.81
C ILE A 127 1.42 -3.10 10.38
N VAL A 128 2.27 -3.44 9.41
CA VAL A 128 1.85 -3.61 8.02
C VAL A 128 0.80 -4.70 7.90
N ALA A 129 1.02 -5.85 8.53
CA ALA A 129 0.09 -6.97 8.48
C ALA A 129 -1.27 -6.56 9.03
N TYR A 130 -1.30 -5.89 10.18
CA TYR A 130 -2.52 -5.37 10.79
C TYR A 130 -3.24 -4.35 9.88
N ALA A 131 -2.49 -3.42 9.29
CA ALA A 131 -3.04 -2.39 8.42
C ALA A 131 -3.66 -2.95 7.12
N ALA A 132 -3.01 -3.97 6.52
CA ALA A 132 -3.50 -4.63 5.31
C ALA A 132 -4.63 -5.65 5.57
N PHE A 133 -4.70 -6.21 6.79
CA PHE A 133 -5.61 -7.30 7.13
C PHE A 133 -7.08 -6.93 6.91
N PHE A 134 -7.57 -5.83 7.48
CA PHE A 134 -8.99 -5.48 7.43
C PHE A 134 -9.51 -5.17 6.03
N PRO A 135 -8.83 -4.37 5.18
CA PRO A 135 -9.25 -4.15 3.81
C PRO A 135 -9.36 -5.45 3.00
N ILE A 136 -8.41 -6.38 3.17
CA ILE A 136 -8.42 -7.68 2.48
C ILE A 136 -9.58 -8.52 2.99
N LEU A 137 -9.76 -8.61 4.31
CA LEU A 137 -10.81 -9.41 4.95
C LEU A 137 -12.20 -8.96 4.49
N ILE A 138 -12.51 -7.66 4.61
CA ILE A 138 -13.84 -7.12 4.31
C ILE A 138 -14.20 -7.25 2.82
N ASN A 139 -13.24 -7.01 1.93
CA ASN A 139 -13.47 -7.19 0.50
C ASN A 139 -13.60 -8.66 0.12
N THR A 140 -12.91 -9.56 0.83
CA THR A 140 -13.09 -11.01 0.64
C THR A 140 -14.50 -11.44 1.08
N ILE A 141 -14.94 -11.03 2.27
CA ILE A 141 -16.30 -11.31 2.78
C ILE A 141 -17.36 -10.79 1.79
N SER A 142 -17.20 -9.53 1.36
CA SER A 142 -18.09 -8.89 0.39
C SER A 142 -18.12 -9.63 -0.95
N GLY A 143 -16.97 -10.10 -1.42
CA GLY A 143 -16.86 -10.86 -2.66
C GLY A 143 -17.61 -12.18 -2.61
N VAL A 144 -17.48 -12.91 -1.51
CA VAL A 144 -18.17 -14.20 -1.31
C VAL A 144 -19.69 -14.00 -1.18
N LYS A 145 -20.13 -12.99 -0.44
CA LYS A 145 -21.56 -12.71 -0.23
C LYS A 145 -22.29 -12.20 -1.48
N ARG A 146 -21.58 -11.57 -2.41
CA ARG A 146 -22.15 -11.05 -3.67
C ARG A 146 -22.39 -12.13 -4.71
N ILE A 147 -21.95 -13.36 -4.47
CA ILE A 147 -22.17 -14.48 -5.40
C ILE A 147 -23.67 -14.76 -5.47
N GLU A 148 -24.19 -14.82 -6.71
CA GLU A 148 -25.61 -15.08 -6.89
C GLU A 148 -26.02 -16.46 -6.33
N PRO A 149 -27.12 -16.56 -5.57
CA PRO A 149 -27.61 -17.82 -5.05
C PRO A 149 -27.97 -18.84 -6.15
N SER A 150 -28.24 -18.38 -7.38
CA SER A 150 -28.46 -19.21 -8.58
C SER A 150 -27.21 -20.04 -8.91
N LEU A 151 -26.02 -19.42 -8.91
CA LEU A 151 -24.74 -20.04 -9.20
C LEU A 151 -24.42 -21.15 -8.17
N MET A 152 -24.70 -20.87 -6.89
CA MET A 152 -24.51 -21.82 -5.81
C MET A 152 -25.49 -23.01 -5.89
N ARG A 153 -26.75 -22.75 -6.25
CA ARG A 153 -27.77 -23.80 -6.48
C ARG A 153 -27.43 -24.68 -7.68
N ALA A 154 -26.97 -24.10 -8.80
CA ALA A 154 -26.52 -24.85 -9.96
C ALA A 154 -25.32 -25.76 -9.63
N ALA A 155 -24.39 -25.29 -8.80
CA ALA A 155 -23.29 -26.11 -8.35
C ALA A 155 -23.75 -27.31 -7.50
N LEU A 156 -24.77 -27.12 -6.66
CA LEU A 156 -25.36 -28.17 -5.84
C LEU A 156 -26.09 -29.23 -6.70
N THR A 157 -26.85 -28.82 -7.72
CA THR A 157 -27.56 -29.76 -8.59
C THR A 157 -26.61 -30.59 -9.47
N MET A 158 -25.44 -30.06 -9.81
CA MET A 158 -24.36 -30.79 -10.47
C MET A 158 -23.58 -31.75 -9.55
N GLY A 159 -23.95 -31.86 -8.27
CA GLY A 159 -23.32 -32.79 -7.32
C GLY A 159 -21.92 -32.37 -6.86
N LEU A 160 -21.56 -31.09 -6.98
CA LEU A 160 -20.23 -30.60 -6.60
C LEU A 160 -19.99 -30.73 -5.08
N LYS A 161 -18.95 -31.49 -4.71
CA LYS A 161 -18.45 -31.61 -3.33
C LYS A 161 -18.06 -30.22 -2.77
N PRO A 162 -18.11 -30.01 -1.44
CA PRO A 162 -17.85 -28.70 -0.82
C PRO A 162 -16.51 -28.07 -1.23
N LEU A 163 -15.43 -28.86 -1.27
CA LEU A 163 -14.10 -28.39 -1.66
C LEU A 163 -14.03 -28.01 -3.14
N THR A 164 -14.68 -28.79 -4.01
CA THR A 164 -14.73 -28.51 -5.45
C THR A 164 -15.57 -27.27 -5.73
N ARG A 165 -16.70 -27.11 -5.05
CA ARG A 165 -17.54 -25.92 -5.11
C ARG A 165 -16.78 -24.67 -4.68
N MET A 166 -16.01 -24.76 -3.60
CA MET A 166 -15.17 -23.66 -3.13
C MET A 166 -14.14 -23.24 -4.19
N ARG A 167 -13.41 -24.20 -4.78
CA ARG A 167 -12.32 -23.91 -5.73
C ARG A 167 -12.79 -23.50 -7.12
N VAL A 168 -13.90 -24.07 -7.60
CA VAL A 168 -14.36 -23.91 -9.00
C VAL A 168 -15.40 -22.81 -9.14
N VAL A 169 -16.21 -22.56 -8.11
CA VAL A 169 -17.31 -21.61 -8.18
C VAL A 169 -17.06 -20.40 -7.29
N LEU A 170 -16.81 -20.64 -6.00
CA LEU A 170 -16.73 -19.58 -5.01
C LEU A 170 -15.48 -18.71 -5.17
N LEU A 171 -14.31 -19.33 -5.25
CA LEU A 171 -13.02 -18.63 -5.31
C LEU A 171 -12.88 -17.81 -6.61
N PRO A 172 -13.21 -18.33 -7.81
CA PRO A 172 -13.15 -17.54 -9.04
C PRO A 172 -14.16 -16.38 -9.06
N ALA A 173 -15.36 -16.57 -8.51
CA ALA A 173 -16.36 -15.52 -8.45
C ALA A 173 -16.01 -14.41 -7.43
N ALA A 174 -15.38 -14.77 -6.31
CA ALA A 174 -14.94 -13.81 -5.30
C ALA A 174 -13.59 -13.14 -5.64
N LEU A 175 -12.80 -13.74 -6.54
CA LEU A 175 -11.45 -13.30 -6.89
C LEU A 175 -11.34 -11.80 -7.24
N PRO A 176 -12.23 -11.19 -8.04
CA PRO A 176 -12.14 -9.76 -8.37
C PRO A 176 -12.25 -8.87 -7.12
N SER A 177 -13.12 -9.24 -6.18
CA SER A 177 -13.29 -8.51 -4.92
C SER A 177 -12.09 -8.70 -3.99
N ILE A 178 -11.58 -9.93 -3.87
CA ILE A 178 -10.36 -10.22 -3.09
C ILE A 178 -9.19 -9.37 -3.61
N LEU A 179 -9.04 -9.32 -4.93
CA LEU A 179 -8.03 -8.54 -5.62
C LEU A 179 -8.16 -7.02 -5.38
N VAL A 180 -9.37 -6.48 -5.38
CA VAL A 180 -9.63 -5.08 -4.97
C VAL A 180 -9.22 -4.86 -3.51
N GLY A 181 -9.56 -5.79 -2.62
CA GLY A 181 -9.14 -5.76 -1.22
C GLY A 181 -7.63 -5.76 -1.04
N MET A 182 -6.93 -6.65 -1.76
CA MET A 182 -5.47 -6.71 -1.80
C MET A 182 -4.84 -5.41 -2.30
N ARG A 183 -5.44 -4.79 -3.33
CA ARG A 183 -4.95 -3.51 -3.85
C ARG A 183 -5.10 -2.37 -2.84
N ILE A 184 -6.27 -2.25 -2.22
CA ILE A 184 -6.51 -1.24 -1.18
C ILE A 184 -5.60 -1.50 0.01
N GLY A 185 -5.47 -2.77 0.43
CA GLY A 185 -4.61 -3.20 1.52
C GLY A 185 -3.14 -2.87 1.28
N LEU A 186 -2.62 -3.04 0.06
CA LEU A 186 -1.22 -2.70 -0.24
C LEU A 186 -0.95 -1.20 -0.15
N GLY A 187 -1.89 -0.36 -0.61
CA GLY A 187 -1.78 1.09 -0.47
C GLY A 187 -1.73 1.53 1.00
N ILE A 188 -2.59 0.94 1.84
CA ILE A 188 -2.62 1.20 3.28
C ILE A 188 -1.38 0.64 3.98
N ALA A 189 -0.89 -0.54 3.58
CA ALA A 189 0.37 -1.12 4.06
C ALA A 189 1.56 -0.19 3.78
N TRP A 190 1.61 0.38 2.57
CA TRP A 190 2.69 1.28 2.17
C TRP A 190 2.70 2.59 2.98
N THR A 191 1.54 3.15 3.30
CA THR A 191 1.50 4.34 4.17
C THR A 191 1.80 3.98 5.63
N ALA A 192 1.31 2.82 6.09
CA ALA A 192 1.54 2.34 7.46
C ALA A 192 3.02 2.03 7.74
N ILE A 193 3.77 1.43 6.80
CA ILE A 193 5.19 1.12 7.01
C ILE A 193 6.01 2.38 7.28
N ILE A 194 5.74 3.47 6.56
CA ILE A 194 6.50 4.72 6.69
C ILE A 194 6.24 5.33 8.06
N ALA A 195 4.97 5.38 8.48
CA ALA A 195 4.59 5.87 9.80
C ALA A 195 5.18 5.00 10.93
N ALA A 196 5.15 3.67 10.76
CA ALA A 196 5.73 2.74 11.72
C ALA A 196 7.25 2.89 11.84
N GLU A 197 7.95 2.99 10.70
CA GLU A 197 9.39 3.20 10.66
C GLU A 197 9.78 4.54 11.28
N LEU A 198 9.05 5.61 10.97
CA LEU A 198 9.27 6.93 11.58
C LEU A 198 9.07 6.89 13.10
N ALA A 199 8.04 6.18 13.58
CA ALA A 199 7.70 6.10 15.00
C ALA A 199 8.63 5.18 15.81
N VAL A 200 9.16 4.10 15.21
CA VAL A 200 10.22 3.28 15.81
C VAL A 200 11.50 4.11 15.99
N GLY A 201 11.69 5.13 15.17
CA GLY A 201 12.80 6.06 15.26
C GLY A 201 14.08 5.52 14.62
N ALA A 202 15.21 6.07 15.07
CA ALA A 202 16.50 5.88 14.41
C ALA A 202 17.00 4.44 14.50
N LYS A 203 17.28 3.86 13.33
CA LYS A 203 18.21 2.75 13.17
C LYS A 203 19.30 3.19 12.19
N SER A 204 20.55 2.89 12.53
CA SER A 204 21.70 3.26 11.72
C SER A 204 22.14 2.11 10.81
N GLY A 205 22.69 2.45 9.65
CA GLY A 205 23.25 1.54 8.64
C GLY A 205 22.22 0.95 7.68
N SER A 206 22.67 0.01 6.84
CA SER A 206 21.93 -0.63 5.73
C SER A 206 20.70 -1.46 6.12
N SER A 207 20.30 -1.42 7.40
CA SER A 207 19.14 -2.12 7.97
C SER A 207 17.96 -1.20 8.28
N GLY A 208 18.14 0.12 8.13
CA GLY A 208 17.11 1.12 8.28
C GLY A 208 16.18 1.17 7.06
N GLY A 209 14.89 1.34 7.30
CA GLY A 209 13.93 1.62 6.23
C GLY A 209 13.86 3.11 5.91
N ILE A 210 13.16 3.47 4.83
CA ILE A 210 13.06 4.87 4.39
C ILE A 210 12.42 5.78 5.43
N GLY A 211 11.45 5.30 6.23
CA GLY A 211 10.87 6.10 7.31
C GLY A 211 11.86 6.38 8.45
N GLN A 212 12.78 5.46 8.72
CA GLN A 212 13.83 5.63 9.74
C GLN A 212 14.90 6.61 9.26
N MET A 213 15.21 6.57 7.96
CA MET A 213 16.09 7.53 7.31
C MET A 213 15.52 8.95 7.37
N MET A 214 14.20 9.11 7.14
CA MET A 214 13.51 10.38 7.37
C MET A 214 13.60 10.83 8.83
N PHE A 215 13.45 9.91 9.80
CA PHE A 215 13.64 10.23 11.21
C PHE A 215 15.05 10.74 11.50
N VAL A 216 16.08 10.15 10.90
CA VAL A 216 17.48 10.57 11.09
C VAL A 216 17.71 11.99 10.54
N PHE A 217 17.21 12.28 9.35
CA PHE A 217 17.30 13.62 8.77
C PHE A 217 16.56 14.67 9.59
N TYR A 218 15.42 14.30 10.19
CA TYR A 218 14.67 15.18 11.08
C TYR A 218 15.38 15.41 12.42
N ALA A 219 15.80 14.32 13.09
CA ALA A 219 16.22 14.37 14.48
C ALA A 219 17.70 14.71 14.69
N TYR A 220 18.59 14.36 13.74
CA TYR A 220 20.04 14.49 13.92
C TYR A 220 20.71 15.41 12.89
N SER A 221 20.28 15.38 11.63
CA SER A 221 20.96 16.13 10.56
C SER A 221 20.28 17.46 10.22
N ILE A 222 19.01 17.63 10.61
CA ILE A 222 18.15 18.77 10.22
C ILE A 222 18.23 19.01 8.69
N ASP A 223 18.32 17.91 7.91
CA ASP A 223 18.43 17.96 6.46
C ASP A 223 17.03 17.88 5.82
N LEU A 224 16.46 19.06 5.56
CA LEU A 224 15.17 19.20 4.91
C LEU A 224 15.18 18.72 3.46
N ASN A 225 16.32 18.80 2.76
CA ASN A 225 16.41 18.33 1.38
C ASN A 225 16.30 16.80 1.35
N GLY A 226 17.10 16.10 2.18
CA GLY A 226 17.05 14.64 2.29
C GLY A 226 15.67 14.10 2.65
N MET A 227 14.94 14.77 3.57
CA MET A 227 13.55 14.40 3.89
C MET A 227 12.61 14.52 2.69
N VAL A 228 12.70 15.61 1.93
CA VAL A 228 11.88 15.81 0.73
C VAL A 228 12.21 14.78 -0.35
N VAL A 229 13.49 14.43 -0.53
CA VAL A 229 13.91 13.35 -1.44
C VAL A 229 13.23 12.03 -1.04
N CYS A 230 13.27 11.66 0.25
CA CYS A 230 12.60 10.46 0.74
C CYS A 230 11.09 10.49 0.49
N MET A 231 10.42 11.64 0.71
CA MET A 231 8.98 11.80 0.42
C MET A 231 8.66 11.61 -1.06
N ILE A 232 9.48 12.19 -1.95
CA ILE A 232 9.31 12.02 -3.41
C ILE A 232 9.53 10.56 -3.80
N ALA A 233 10.59 9.92 -3.29
CA ALA A 233 10.88 8.51 -3.55
C ALA A 233 9.73 7.60 -3.11
N VAL A 234 9.18 7.85 -1.91
CA VAL A 234 7.98 7.17 -1.40
C VAL A 234 6.80 7.32 -2.35
N GLY A 235 6.55 8.53 -2.86
CA GLY A 235 5.46 8.79 -3.79
C GLY A 235 5.64 8.07 -5.14
N ILE A 236 6.87 8.04 -5.66
CA ILE A 236 7.21 7.31 -6.88
C ILE A 236 6.98 5.81 -6.69
N VAL A 237 7.43 5.24 -5.57
CA VAL A 237 7.23 3.81 -5.28
C VAL A 237 5.75 3.49 -5.08
N ALA A 238 4.99 4.34 -4.38
CA ALA A 238 3.54 4.17 -4.24
C ALA A 238 2.84 4.12 -5.61
N PHE A 239 3.18 5.06 -6.50
CA PHE A 239 2.65 5.10 -7.86
C PHE A 239 3.05 3.86 -8.67
N ALA A 240 4.30 3.42 -8.55
CA ALA A 240 4.80 2.22 -9.22
C ALA A 240 4.07 0.96 -8.73
N LEU A 241 3.90 0.80 -7.41
CA LEU A 241 3.18 -0.32 -6.80
C LEU A 241 1.72 -0.36 -7.26
N ASP A 242 1.02 0.76 -7.23
CA ASP A 242 -0.37 0.81 -7.69
C ASP A 242 -0.49 0.56 -9.21
N ARG A 243 0.45 1.05 -10.03
CA ARG A 243 0.49 0.74 -11.47
C ARG A 243 0.74 -0.75 -11.72
N ALA A 244 1.73 -1.33 -11.04
CA ALA A 244 2.07 -2.74 -11.16
C ALA A 244 0.88 -3.63 -10.75
N LEU A 245 0.19 -3.28 -9.67
CA LEU A 245 -1.03 -3.97 -9.25
C LEU A 245 -2.14 -3.84 -10.29
N ARG A 246 -2.46 -2.64 -10.79
CA ARG A 246 -3.48 -2.47 -11.84
C ARG A 246 -3.17 -3.33 -13.07
N TRP A 247 -1.91 -3.40 -13.45
CA TRP A 247 -1.47 -4.23 -14.57
C TRP A 247 -1.65 -5.72 -14.28
N ALA A 248 -1.25 -6.20 -13.09
CA ALA A 248 -1.47 -7.58 -12.65
C ALA A 248 -2.97 -7.94 -12.59
N LEU A 249 -3.82 -7.00 -12.18
CA LEU A 249 -5.27 -7.15 -12.15
C LEU A 249 -5.87 -7.30 -13.54
N ALA A 250 -5.43 -6.47 -14.49
CA ALA A 250 -5.90 -6.53 -15.87
C ALA A 250 -5.57 -7.87 -16.55
N ILE A 251 -4.44 -8.50 -16.17
CA ILE A 251 -4.03 -9.82 -16.69
C ILE A 251 -4.84 -10.94 -16.05
N THR A 252 -5.08 -10.88 -14.74
CA THR A 252 -5.72 -11.98 -13.97
C THR A 252 -7.24 -12.01 -14.12
N VAL A 253 -7.88 -10.87 -14.35
CA VAL A 253 -9.34 -10.77 -14.45
C VAL A 253 -9.77 -9.93 -15.67
N PRO A 254 -9.48 -10.38 -16.90
CA PRO A 254 -9.80 -9.63 -18.12
C PRO A 254 -11.31 -9.41 -18.32
N TRP A 255 -12.16 -10.22 -17.68
CA TRP A 255 -13.62 -10.12 -17.77
C TRP A 255 -14.23 -9.09 -16.81
N SER A 256 -13.51 -8.65 -15.77
CA SER A 256 -13.98 -7.54 -14.92
C SER A 256 -13.39 -6.23 -15.44
N ARG A 257 -14.22 -5.37 -16.03
CA ARG A 257 -13.82 -4.00 -16.36
C ARG A 257 -13.72 -3.20 -15.05
N LEU A 258 -12.52 -3.17 -14.46
CA LEU A 258 -12.14 -2.32 -13.33
C LEU A 258 -11.41 -1.06 -13.80
#